data_AF-A0A8S1IXS2-F1
#
_entry.id   AF-A0A8S1IXS2-F1
#
_cell.length_a   1.000
_cell.length_b   1.000
_cell.length_c   1.000
_cell.angle_alpha   90.00
_cell.angle_beta   90.00
_cell.angle_gamma   90.00
#
_symmetry.space_group_name_H-M   'P 1'
#
loop_
_entity.id
_entity.type
_entity.pdbx_description
1 polymer ?
#
loop_
_entity_poly.entity_id
_entity_poly.type
_entity_poly.pdbx_seq_one_letter_code
_entity_poly.pdbx_strand_id
1 'polypeptide(L)'
;MGTSAPLLRSVYRSVLRSARRIDENPGLKALLGAADNSSDLCSEARVVLENYMQGRTLYIPDPQSKYSLVDRAREGSVLLRRMGSLDQGLGALRFLNRIIEGGKKQQLLNDQLSPLAAERMPDSRDKVSLAEEPAPGVVLLAHPCLGGWFSRTAVLLVEHNKLGSRGVCLNKPLAATLKDIKEKALRAIRDAGGSLDFVEVEVEGFGVVKLQTQAGAPQHQ
;
A
#
# COMPACT_ATOMS: atom_id res chain seq x y z
N MET A 1 -29.39 -16.86 36.31
CA MET A 1 -28.61 -15.91 35.48
C MET A 1 -27.87 -16.66 34.38
N GLY A 2 -28.52 -16.97 33.25
CA GLY A 2 -27.99 -17.91 32.24
C GLY A 2 -28.01 -17.42 30.79
N THR A 3 -28.08 -16.11 30.53
CA THR A 3 -28.40 -15.55 29.21
C THR A 3 -27.19 -15.12 28.37
N SER A 4 -25.96 -15.14 28.90
CA SER A 4 -24.78 -14.60 28.17
C SER A 4 -24.14 -15.57 27.16
N ALA A 5 -24.24 -16.88 27.38
CA ALA A 5 -23.59 -17.89 26.54
C ALA A 5 -24.05 -17.91 25.06
N PRO A 6 -25.36 -17.84 24.72
CA PRO A 6 -25.80 -17.82 23.33
C PRO A 6 -25.41 -16.53 22.61
N LEU A 7 -25.47 -15.38 23.30
CA LEU A 7 -25.06 -14.09 22.75
C LEU A 7 -23.56 -14.06 22.47
N LEU A 8 -22.74 -14.54 23.39
CA LEU A 8 -21.30 -14.63 23.21
C LEU A 8 -20.93 -15.52 22.02
N ARG A 9 -21.64 -16.65 21.81
CA ARG A 9 -21.46 -17.49 20.62
C ARG A 9 -21.83 -16.77 19.33
N SER A 10 -22.90 -15.97 19.35
CA SER A 10 -23.32 -15.18 18.18
C SER A 10 -22.27 -14.14 17.81
N VAL A 11 -21.82 -13.34 18.78
CA VAL A 11 -20.75 -12.35 18.60
C VAL A 11 -19.48 -13.00 18.08
N TYR A 12 -19.09 -14.14 18.66
CA TYR A 12 -17.92 -14.89 18.21
C TYR A 12 -18.02 -15.35 16.75
N ARG A 13 -19.17 -15.91 16.35
CA ARG A 13 -19.40 -16.30 14.95
C ARG A 13 -19.30 -15.10 14.02
N SER A 14 -19.81 -13.94 14.42
CA SER A 14 -19.69 -12.70 13.65
C SER A 14 -18.24 -12.24 13.50
N VAL A 15 -17.44 -12.29 14.57
CA VAL A 15 -16.00 -12.00 14.52
C VAL A 15 -15.29 -12.91 13.53
N LEU A 16 -15.53 -14.23 13.59
CA LEU A 16 -14.93 -15.18 12.65
C LEU A 16 -15.34 -14.92 11.20
N ARG A 17 -16.61 -14.55 10.95
CA ARG A 17 -17.05 -14.20 9.59
C ARG A 17 -16.33 -12.95 9.09
N SER A 18 -16.23 -11.90 9.90
CA SER A 18 -15.53 -10.67 9.50
C SER A 18 -14.03 -10.93 9.29
N ALA A 19 -13.40 -11.72 10.16
CA ALA A 19 -12.01 -12.13 10.00
C ALA A 19 -11.79 -12.90 8.69
N ARG A 20 -12.69 -13.83 8.35
CA ARG A 20 -12.63 -14.57 7.09
C ARG A 20 -12.72 -13.66 5.87
N ARG A 21 -13.64 -12.69 5.88
CA ARG A 21 -13.77 -11.72 4.76
C ARG A 21 -12.49 -10.92 4.55
N ILE A 22 -11.81 -10.55 5.64
CA ILE A 22 -10.50 -9.88 5.56
C ILE A 22 -9.44 -10.85 5.05
N ASP A 23 -9.46 -12.11 5.49
CA ASP A 23 -8.52 -13.13 5.03
C ASP A 23 -8.61 -13.43 3.53
N GLU A 24 -9.83 -13.44 2.99
CA GLU A 24 -10.13 -13.70 1.58
C GLU A 24 -9.82 -12.51 0.66
N ASN A 25 -9.68 -11.29 1.21
CA ASN A 25 -9.45 -10.08 0.42
C ASN A 25 -8.11 -9.41 0.81
N PRO A 26 -7.05 -9.54 -0.02
CA PRO A 26 -5.76 -8.91 0.23
C PRO A 26 -5.83 -7.39 0.41
N GLY A 27 -6.75 -6.72 -0.29
CA GLY A 27 -6.98 -5.28 -0.16
C GLY A 27 -7.46 -4.90 1.24
N LEU A 28 -8.31 -5.72 1.86
CA LEU A 28 -8.71 -5.53 3.26
C LEU A 28 -7.56 -5.80 4.24
N LYS A 29 -6.71 -6.78 3.96
CA LYS A 29 -5.50 -7.01 4.79
C LYS A 29 -4.58 -5.81 4.78
N ALA A 30 -4.43 -5.16 3.62
CA ALA A 30 -3.67 -3.92 3.45
C ALA A 30 -4.32 -2.70 4.13
N LEU A 31 -5.45 -2.85 4.82
CA LEU A 31 -6.00 -1.80 5.69
C LEU A 31 -5.67 -2.06 7.16
N LEU A 32 -5.07 -3.21 7.49
CA LEU A 32 -4.64 -3.52 8.85
C LEU A 32 -3.39 -2.70 9.18
N GLY A 33 -3.57 -1.71 10.04
CA GLY A 33 -2.51 -0.89 10.60
C GLY A 33 -2.72 -0.66 12.09
N ALA A 34 -1.65 -0.79 12.86
CA ALA A 34 -1.63 -0.69 14.32
C ALA A 34 -1.82 0.73 14.84
N ALA A 35 -1.44 1.76 14.06
CA ALA A 35 -1.21 3.10 14.59
C ALA A 35 -2.47 3.99 14.73
N ASP A 36 -3.46 3.87 13.84
CA ASP A 36 -4.62 4.78 13.84
C ASP A 36 -5.92 4.15 14.33
N ASN A 37 -5.96 2.82 14.52
CA ASN A 37 -7.20 2.07 14.79
C ASN A 37 -7.20 1.34 16.15
N SER A 38 -6.14 1.46 16.96
CA SER A 38 -5.95 0.64 18.16
C SER A 38 -6.51 1.21 19.46
N SER A 39 -6.92 2.49 19.50
CA SER A 39 -7.47 3.11 20.72
C SER A 39 -8.74 2.40 21.23
N ASP A 40 -9.46 1.77 20.32
CA ASP A 40 -10.75 1.12 20.60
C ASP A 40 -10.64 -0.40 20.72
N LEU A 41 -9.45 -0.96 20.50
CA LEU A 41 -9.22 -2.39 20.63
C LEU A 41 -9.02 -2.75 22.10
N CYS A 42 -9.73 -3.77 22.57
CA CYS A 42 -9.39 -4.39 23.86
C CYS A 42 -8.01 -5.05 23.79
N SER A 43 -7.38 -5.21 24.96
CA SER A 43 -6.04 -5.77 25.13
C SER A 43 -5.85 -7.11 24.42
N GLU A 44 -6.85 -7.97 24.44
CA GLU A 44 -6.81 -9.31 23.87
C GLU A 44 -6.91 -9.28 22.36
N ALA A 45 -7.82 -8.47 21.81
CA ALA A 45 -7.94 -8.30 20.37
C ALA A 45 -6.68 -7.64 19.78
N ARG A 46 -6.05 -6.76 20.58
CA ARG A 46 -4.75 -6.16 20.25
C ARG A 46 -3.64 -7.21 20.21
N VAL A 47 -3.53 -8.09 21.20
CA VAL A 47 -2.55 -9.19 21.20
C VAL A 47 -2.76 -10.13 20.00
N VAL A 48 -4.02 -10.46 19.67
CA VAL A 48 -4.34 -11.28 18.49
C VAL A 48 -3.86 -10.61 17.20
N LEU A 49 -4.11 -9.30 17.06
CA LEU A 49 -3.68 -8.53 15.90
C LEU A 49 -2.17 -8.37 15.82
N GLU A 50 -1.50 -8.08 16.94
CA GLU A 50 -0.03 -7.98 17.04
C GLU A 50 0.65 -9.31 16.69
N ASN A 51 0.10 -10.44 17.15
CA ASN A 51 0.55 -11.78 16.78
C ASN A 51 0.33 -12.09 15.30
N TYR A 52 -0.80 -11.65 14.74
CA TYR A 52 -1.06 -11.79 13.30
C TYR A 52 -0.10 -10.95 12.45
N MET A 53 0.20 -9.72 12.88
CA MET A 53 1.13 -8.81 12.21
C MET A 53 2.61 -9.09 12.54
N GLN A 54 2.90 -10.08 13.41
CA GLN A 54 4.25 -10.44 13.84
C GLN A 54 5.04 -9.23 14.41
N GLY A 55 4.36 -8.39 15.20
CA GLY A 55 4.96 -7.18 15.79
C GLY A 55 5.17 -6.02 14.80
N ARG A 56 4.70 -6.13 13.55
CA ARG A 56 4.76 -5.06 12.56
C ARG A 56 3.62 -4.06 12.76
N THR A 57 3.84 -2.83 12.33
CA THR A 57 2.82 -1.77 12.42
C THR A 57 1.78 -1.85 11.31
N LEU A 58 2.07 -2.57 10.22
CA LEU A 58 1.22 -2.73 9.04
C LEU A 58 1.27 -4.18 8.57
N TYR A 59 0.20 -4.63 7.92
CA TYR A 59 0.23 -5.92 7.23
C TYR A 59 1.21 -5.89 6.06
N ILE A 60 2.09 -6.89 6.02
CA ILE A 60 2.98 -7.16 4.89
C ILE A 60 2.62 -8.55 4.38
N PRO A 61 2.28 -8.69 3.08
CA PRO A 61 2.06 -10.00 2.49
C PRO A 61 3.33 -10.85 2.66
N ASP A 62 3.18 -12.00 3.30
CA ASP A 62 4.24 -12.98 3.48
C ASP A 62 3.77 -14.29 2.84
N PRO A 63 4.40 -14.72 1.72
CA PRO A 63 4.02 -15.95 1.03
C PRO A 63 4.27 -17.21 1.88
N GLN A 64 5.10 -17.13 2.92
CA GLN A 64 5.34 -18.23 3.86
C GLN A 64 4.47 -18.16 5.10
N SER A 65 3.77 -17.05 5.34
CA SER A 65 2.86 -16.92 6.48
C SER A 65 1.68 -17.86 6.31
N LYS A 66 1.68 -18.92 7.12
CA LYS A 66 0.55 -19.86 7.25
C LYS A 66 -0.58 -19.30 8.12
N TYR A 67 -0.42 -18.10 8.69
CA TYR A 67 -1.33 -17.60 9.71
C TYR A 67 -2.47 -16.81 9.07
N SER A 68 -3.70 -17.29 9.25
CA SER A 68 -4.91 -16.54 8.91
C SER A 68 -5.40 -15.73 10.12
N LEU A 69 -6.05 -14.59 9.87
CA LEU A 69 -6.69 -13.81 10.92
C LEU A 69 -7.80 -14.63 11.60
N VAL A 70 -8.46 -15.54 10.87
CA VAL A 70 -9.40 -16.52 11.41
C VAL A 70 -8.73 -17.46 12.42
N ASP A 71 -7.55 -17.98 12.14
CA ASP A 71 -6.84 -18.89 13.05
C ASP A 71 -6.39 -18.16 14.31
N ARG A 72 -5.88 -16.93 14.18
CA ARG A 72 -5.54 -16.08 15.33
C ARG A 72 -6.77 -15.67 16.14
N ALA A 73 -7.89 -15.39 15.48
CA ALA A 73 -9.17 -15.14 16.15
C ALA A 73 -9.70 -16.41 16.86
N ARG A 74 -9.44 -17.61 16.32
CA ARG A 74 -9.76 -18.89 16.97
C ARG A 74 -8.91 -19.10 18.23
N GLU A 75 -7.62 -18.83 18.17
CA GLU A 75 -6.72 -18.88 19.33
C GLU A 75 -7.16 -17.88 20.41
N GLY A 76 -7.39 -16.61 20.02
CA GLY A 76 -7.87 -15.57 20.93
C GLY A 76 -9.24 -15.85 21.53
N SER A 77 -10.09 -16.57 20.81
CA SER A 77 -11.42 -16.94 21.33
C SER A 77 -11.43 -18.13 22.27
N VAL A 78 -10.40 -18.98 22.26
CA VAL A 78 -10.17 -19.90 23.37
C VAL A 78 -9.92 -19.10 24.66
N LEU A 79 -9.22 -17.96 24.57
CA LEU A 79 -9.01 -17.04 25.70
C LEU A 79 -10.31 -16.30 26.06
N LEU A 80 -11.07 -15.78 25.09
CA LEU A 80 -12.35 -15.08 25.35
C LEU A 80 -13.42 -16.00 25.95
N ARG A 81 -13.49 -17.27 25.55
CA ARG A 81 -14.38 -18.27 26.17
C ARG A 81 -14.01 -18.57 27.62
N ARG A 82 -12.72 -18.43 27.98
CA ARG A 82 -12.25 -18.57 29.36
C ARG A 82 -12.49 -17.31 30.18
N MET A 83 -12.51 -16.13 29.57
CA MET A 83 -12.63 -14.84 30.28
C MET A 83 -14.05 -14.23 30.31
N GLY A 84 -14.97 -14.71 29.48
CA GLY A 84 -16.41 -14.43 29.62
C GLY A 84 -16.88 -13.01 29.25
N SER A 85 -16.02 -12.15 28.69
CA SER A 85 -16.37 -10.77 28.39
C SER A 85 -17.00 -10.59 27.00
N LEU A 86 -18.30 -10.26 26.98
CA LEU A 86 -19.05 -9.91 25.77
C LEU A 86 -18.49 -8.63 25.11
N ASP A 87 -18.06 -7.66 25.92
CA ASP A 87 -17.58 -6.35 25.47
C ASP A 87 -16.31 -6.48 24.63
N GLN A 88 -15.41 -7.39 25.00
CA GLN A 88 -14.20 -7.68 24.22
C GLN A 88 -14.55 -8.23 22.82
N GLY A 89 -15.53 -9.13 22.74
CA GLY A 89 -16.02 -9.66 21.46
C GLY A 89 -16.67 -8.58 20.58
N LEU A 90 -17.42 -7.66 21.18
CA LEU A 90 -18.02 -6.52 20.47
C LEU A 90 -16.96 -5.50 20.02
N GLY A 91 -15.94 -5.23 20.83
CA GLY A 91 -14.80 -4.38 20.48
C GLY A 91 -14.05 -4.90 19.25
N ALA A 92 -13.71 -6.19 19.26
CA ALA A 92 -13.09 -6.86 18.11
C ALA A 92 -13.98 -6.77 16.86
N LEU A 93 -15.28 -7.02 16.99
CA LEU A 93 -16.22 -6.94 15.87
C LEU A 93 -16.31 -5.52 15.29
N ARG A 94 -16.37 -4.48 16.14
CA ARG A 94 -16.37 -3.07 15.70
C ARG A 94 -15.09 -2.71 14.95
N PHE A 95 -13.93 -3.19 15.42
CA PHE A 95 -12.67 -3.01 14.71
C PHE A 95 -12.70 -3.65 13.32
N LEU A 96 -13.04 -4.94 13.21
CA LEU A 96 -13.08 -5.63 11.91
C LEU A 96 -14.11 -5.02 10.96
N ASN A 97 -15.27 -4.61 11.47
CA ASN A 97 -16.29 -3.95 10.66
C ASN A 97 -15.83 -2.59 10.14
N ARG A 98 -15.05 -1.82 10.91
CA ARG A 98 -14.44 -0.57 10.41
C ARG A 98 -13.47 -0.81 9.26
N ILE A 99 -12.68 -1.88 9.34
CA ILE A 99 -11.79 -2.26 8.24
C ILE A 99 -12.61 -2.61 6.98
N ILE A 100 -13.67 -3.40 7.15
CA ILE A 100 -14.58 -3.77 6.05
C ILE A 100 -15.25 -2.52 5.46
N GLU A 101 -15.75 -1.60 6.30
CA GLU A 101 -16.36 -0.34 5.86
C GLU A 101 -15.35 0.57 5.16
N GLY A 102 -14.12 0.65 5.66
CA GLY A 102 -13.01 1.33 4.99
C GLY A 102 -12.74 0.74 3.61
N GLY A 103 -12.73 -0.59 3.50
CA GLY A 103 -12.60 -1.30 2.23
C GLY A 103 -13.75 -1.02 1.27
N LYS A 104 -15.00 -0.92 1.75
CA LYS A 104 -16.14 -0.51 0.93
C LYS A 104 -15.99 0.92 0.41
N LYS A 105 -15.59 1.86 1.27
CA LYS A 105 -15.35 3.27 0.89
C LYS A 105 -14.25 3.39 -0.16
N GLN A 106 -13.24 2.53 -0.09
CA GLN A 106 -12.14 2.47 -1.06
C GLN A 106 -12.42 1.53 -2.25
N GLN A 107 -13.65 1.01 -2.38
CA GLN A 107 -14.05 0.09 -3.46
C GLN A 107 -13.17 -1.17 -3.58
N LEU A 108 -12.55 -1.61 -2.47
CA LEU A 108 -11.74 -2.84 -2.41
C LEU A 108 -12.61 -4.11 -2.33
N LEU A 109 -13.86 -3.93 -1.88
CA LEU A 109 -14.90 -4.94 -1.89
C LEU A 109 -15.74 -4.73 -3.15
N ASN A 110 -15.28 -5.33 -4.24
CA ASN A 110 -16.01 -5.34 -5.51
C ASN A 110 -17.28 -6.18 -5.40
N ASP A 111 -18.34 -5.61 -4.81
CA ASP A 111 -19.71 -6.11 -5.03
C ASP A 111 -20.26 -5.60 -6.39
N GLN A 112 -19.54 -4.69 -7.07
CA GLN A 112 -19.94 -4.08 -8.36
C GLN A 112 -18.78 -3.94 -9.36
N LEU A 113 -18.05 -5.02 -9.66
CA LEU A 113 -17.47 -5.09 -11.01
C LEU A 113 -18.64 -5.23 -11.99
N SER A 114 -19.18 -4.10 -12.46
CA SER A 114 -20.02 -4.08 -13.65
C SER A 114 -19.29 -4.85 -14.75
N PRO A 115 -19.94 -5.80 -15.45
CA PRO A 115 -19.31 -6.61 -16.51
C PRO A 115 -18.58 -5.78 -17.57
N LEU A 116 -18.95 -4.51 -17.74
CA LEU A 116 -18.37 -3.55 -18.67
C LEU A 116 -16.95 -3.06 -18.31
N ALA A 117 -16.52 -3.15 -17.04
CA ALA A 117 -15.15 -2.81 -16.63
C ALA A 117 -14.18 -3.99 -16.81
N ALA A 118 -14.71 -5.21 -16.98
CA ALA A 118 -13.91 -6.42 -17.20
C ALA A 118 -13.41 -6.55 -18.65
N GLU A 119 -14.00 -5.82 -19.61
CA GLU A 119 -13.69 -5.99 -21.04
C GLU A 119 -12.53 -5.11 -21.57
N ARG A 120 -11.77 -4.42 -20.71
CA ARG A 120 -10.65 -3.57 -21.15
C ARG A 120 -9.32 -3.77 -20.43
N MET A 121 -9.18 -4.80 -19.61
CA MET A 121 -7.85 -5.25 -19.22
C MET A 121 -7.47 -6.41 -20.14
N PRO A 122 -6.40 -6.30 -20.95
CA PRO A 122 -5.88 -7.47 -21.63
C PRO A 122 -5.66 -8.56 -20.57
N ASP A 123 -6.06 -9.78 -20.89
CA ASP A 123 -5.90 -11.00 -20.08
C ASP A 123 -4.43 -11.35 -19.78
N SER A 124 -3.50 -10.42 -19.97
CA SER A 124 -2.22 -10.42 -19.29
C SER A 124 -2.47 -10.11 -17.80
N ARG A 125 -2.91 -11.15 -17.06
CA ARG A 125 -2.52 -11.34 -15.66
C ARG A 125 -0.99 -11.52 -15.61
N ASP A 126 -0.26 -10.54 -16.13
CA ASP A 126 1.16 -10.41 -15.97
C ASP A 126 1.39 -10.47 -14.48
N LYS A 127 2.05 -11.56 -14.08
CA LYS A 127 2.31 -11.89 -12.69
C LYS A 127 3.06 -10.72 -12.06
N VAL A 128 2.34 -9.85 -11.37
CA VAL A 128 2.95 -8.89 -10.46
C VAL A 128 3.56 -9.72 -9.34
N SER A 129 4.86 -9.96 -9.42
CA SER A 129 5.63 -10.66 -8.40
C SER A 129 5.97 -9.68 -7.29
N LEU A 130 5.66 -10.05 -6.04
CA LEU A 130 6.14 -9.32 -4.89
C LEU A 130 7.67 -9.44 -4.82
N ALA A 131 8.37 -8.32 -4.67
CA ALA A 131 9.79 -8.33 -4.38
C ALA A 131 10.01 -8.69 -2.91
N GLU A 132 10.98 -9.55 -2.63
CA GLU A 132 11.35 -9.91 -1.25
C GLU A 132 12.04 -8.74 -0.54
N GLU A 133 12.85 -7.98 -1.26
CA GLU A 133 13.62 -6.86 -0.74
C GLU A 133 13.58 -5.64 -1.68
N PRO A 134 13.74 -4.41 -1.13
CA PRO A 134 13.89 -3.21 -1.95
C PRO A 134 15.19 -3.29 -2.77
N ALA A 135 15.08 -3.08 -4.08
CA ALA A 135 16.21 -3.05 -4.99
C ALA A 135 15.94 -2.06 -6.14
N PRO A 136 16.98 -1.60 -6.86
CA PRO A 136 16.80 -0.83 -8.08
C PRO A 136 15.87 -1.57 -9.07
N GLY A 137 14.90 -0.85 -9.64
CA GLY A 137 13.88 -1.42 -10.53
C GLY A 137 12.61 -1.90 -9.81
N VAL A 138 12.60 -1.99 -8.48
CA VAL A 138 11.39 -2.35 -7.71
C VAL A 138 10.48 -1.13 -7.53
N VAL A 139 9.17 -1.33 -7.65
CA VAL A 139 8.16 -0.31 -7.35
C VAL A 139 7.66 -0.48 -5.92
N LEU A 140 7.83 0.55 -5.11
CA LEU A 140 7.24 0.66 -3.78
C LEU A 140 5.82 1.22 -3.90
N LEU A 141 4.86 0.48 -3.37
CA LEU A 141 3.47 0.92 -3.29
C LEU A 141 3.18 1.41 -1.87
N ALA A 142 2.65 2.63 -1.77
CA ALA A 142 2.23 3.17 -0.49
C ALA A 142 1.08 2.36 0.09
N HIS A 143 1.24 1.96 1.35
CA HIS A 143 0.16 1.39 2.14
C HIS A 143 -1.03 2.37 2.16
N PRO A 144 -2.29 1.89 2.02
CA PRO A 144 -3.48 2.75 1.99
C PRO A 144 -3.65 3.67 3.21
N CYS A 145 -3.13 3.26 4.37
CA CYS A 145 -3.14 4.06 5.61
C CYS A 145 -2.02 5.10 5.70
N LEU A 146 -1.07 5.15 4.75
CA LEU A 146 -0.06 6.20 4.75
C LEU A 146 -0.71 7.54 4.36
N GLY A 147 -0.60 8.51 5.27
CA GLY A 147 -0.97 9.90 5.04
C GLY A 147 0.14 10.73 4.39
N GLY A 148 -0.16 12.00 4.14
CA GLY A 148 0.83 12.99 3.70
C GLY A 148 1.33 12.82 2.26
N TRP A 149 2.59 13.21 2.02
CA TRP A 149 3.16 13.31 0.67
C TRP A 149 3.35 11.97 -0.05
N PHE A 150 3.36 10.87 0.68
CA PHE A 150 3.46 9.52 0.11
C PHE A 150 2.11 8.78 0.11
N SER A 151 1.02 9.45 0.45
CA SER A 151 -0.30 8.83 0.35
C SER A 151 -0.60 8.46 -1.10
N ARG A 152 -0.97 7.18 -1.30
CA ARG A 152 -1.32 6.58 -2.59
C ARG A 152 -0.22 6.73 -3.65
N THR A 153 1.05 6.77 -3.28
CA THR A 153 2.15 6.87 -4.26
C THR A 153 2.64 5.51 -4.73
N ALA A 154 3.05 5.45 -5.99
CA ALA A 154 3.90 4.39 -6.54
C ALA A 154 5.29 4.99 -6.81
N VAL A 155 6.33 4.47 -6.15
CA VAL A 155 7.70 4.99 -6.24
C VAL A 155 8.60 3.92 -6.86
N LEU A 156 9.16 4.20 -8.03
CA LEU A 156 10.19 3.34 -8.64
C LEU A 156 11.52 3.61 -7.96
N LEU A 157 12.13 2.58 -7.36
CA LEU A 157 13.48 2.68 -6.83
C LEU A 157 14.49 2.71 -7.98
N VAL A 158 15.32 3.74 -8.00
CA VAL A 158 16.41 3.91 -8.97
C VAL A 158 17.74 3.49 -8.33
N GLU A 159 17.91 3.74 -7.04
CA GLU A 159 19.10 3.36 -6.29
C GLU A 159 18.69 2.84 -4.90
N HIS A 160 19.35 1.79 -4.43
CA HIS A 160 19.21 1.26 -3.07
C HIS A 160 20.55 0.70 -2.61
N ASN A 161 21.12 1.26 -1.53
CA ASN A 161 22.38 0.82 -0.95
C ASN A 161 22.41 1.11 0.57
N LYS A 162 23.52 0.79 1.24
CA LYS A 162 23.68 0.99 2.69
C LYS A 162 23.63 2.47 3.12
N LEU A 163 23.85 3.42 2.20
CA LEU A 163 23.80 4.85 2.48
C LEU A 163 22.38 5.41 2.35
N GLY A 164 21.51 4.74 1.58
CA GLY A 164 20.13 5.16 1.42
C GLY A 164 19.47 4.63 0.16
N SER A 165 18.30 5.19 -0.13
CA SER A 165 17.48 4.84 -1.30
C SER A 165 17.06 6.10 -2.04
N ARG A 166 17.01 6.00 -3.37
CA ARG A 166 16.50 7.07 -4.24
C ARG A 166 15.47 6.48 -5.18
N GLY A 167 14.37 7.20 -5.39
CA GLY A 167 13.30 6.77 -6.27
C GLY A 167 12.52 7.92 -6.90
N VAL A 168 11.71 7.58 -7.89
CA VAL A 168 10.86 8.52 -8.64
C VAL A 168 9.40 8.15 -8.43
N CYS A 169 8.58 9.13 -8.04
CA CYS A 169 7.14 8.94 -7.91
C CYS A 169 6.49 8.92 -9.30
N LEU A 170 5.83 7.81 -9.65
CA LEU A 170 5.29 7.56 -10.99
C LEU A 170 3.90 8.18 -11.18
N ASN A 171 3.15 8.35 -10.09
CA ASN A 171 1.72 8.67 -10.15
C ASN A 171 1.35 9.99 -9.47
N LYS A 172 2.34 10.88 -9.27
CA LYS A 172 2.09 12.27 -8.85
C LYS A 172 2.51 13.22 -9.96
N PRO A 173 1.56 13.74 -10.75
CA PRO A 173 1.89 14.65 -11.84
C PRO A 173 2.49 15.93 -11.27
N LEU A 174 3.50 16.45 -11.96
CA LEU A 174 4.03 17.77 -11.70
C LEU A 174 3.06 18.81 -12.26
N ALA A 175 2.97 19.97 -11.61
CA ALA A 175 2.21 21.11 -12.12
C ALA A 175 2.86 21.73 -13.38
N ALA A 176 4.09 21.32 -13.71
CA ALA A 176 4.83 21.78 -14.86
C ALA A 176 4.79 20.72 -15.97
N THR A 177 4.63 21.19 -17.21
CA THR A 177 4.77 20.36 -18.39
C THR A 177 6.25 20.14 -18.74
N LEU A 178 6.54 19.16 -19.60
CA LEU A 178 7.91 18.96 -20.11
C LEU A 178 8.45 20.20 -20.84
N LYS A 179 7.57 20.99 -21.47
CA LYS A 179 7.95 22.26 -22.12
C LYS A 179 8.43 23.29 -21.09
N ASP A 180 7.69 23.45 -19.99
CA ASP A 180 8.05 24.38 -18.92
C ASP A 180 9.40 24.01 -18.28
N ILE A 181 9.64 22.70 -18.12
CA ILE A 181 10.90 22.18 -17.59
C ILE A 181 12.05 22.44 -18.58
N LYS A 182 11.84 22.19 -19.88
CA LYS A 182 12.82 22.45 -20.94
C LYS A 182 13.21 23.93 -21.00
N GLU A 183 12.22 24.82 -20.97
CA GLU A 183 12.46 26.26 -20.99
C GLU A 183 13.22 26.76 -19.76
N LYS A 184 12.85 26.27 -18.56
CA LYS A 184 13.57 26.61 -17.32
C LYS A 184 15.01 26.11 -17.35
N ALA A 185 15.25 24.89 -17.83
CA ALA A 185 16.60 24.36 -17.97
C ALA A 185 17.43 25.22 -18.93
N LEU A 186 16.90 25.50 -20.13
CA LEU A 186 17.56 26.35 -21.13
C LEU A 186 17.91 27.74 -20.60
N ARG A 187 17.01 28.37 -19.83
CA ARG A 187 17.30 29.65 -19.17
C ARG A 187 18.45 29.53 -18.17
N ALA A 188 18.39 28.57 -17.25
CA ALA A 188 19.44 28.37 -16.25
C ALA A 188 20.82 28.09 -16.87
N ILE A 189 20.87 27.38 -18.00
CA ILE A 189 22.12 27.10 -18.72
C ILE A 189 22.64 28.34 -19.43
N ARG A 190 21.76 29.13 -20.05
CA ARG A 190 22.13 30.41 -20.68
C ARG A 190 22.67 31.38 -19.63
N ASP A 191 22.05 31.45 -18.46
CA ASP A 191 22.49 32.28 -17.34
C ASP A 191 23.84 31.82 -16.77
N ALA A 192 24.17 30.53 -16.91
CA ALA A 192 25.48 29.96 -16.56
C ALA A 192 26.52 30.04 -17.69
N GLY A 193 26.20 30.68 -18.83
CA GLY A 193 27.12 30.84 -19.97
C GLY A 193 27.34 29.57 -20.81
N GLY A 194 26.52 28.54 -20.63
CA GLY A 194 26.61 27.28 -21.37
C GLY A 194 25.72 27.25 -22.63
N SER A 195 26.02 26.32 -23.54
CA SER A 195 25.15 25.91 -24.65
C SER A 195 24.79 24.44 -24.50
N LEU A 196 23.54 24.07 -24.81
CA LEU A 196 23.07 22.68 -24.73
C LEU A 196 22.27 22.36 -25.98
N ASP A 197 22.75 21.39 -26.76
CA ASP A 197 22.07 20.88 -27.93
C ASP A 197 21.10 19.77 -27.49
N PHE A 198 19.82 19.94 -27.78
CA PHE A 198 18.81 18.91 -27.54
C PHE A 198 18.67 18.08 -28.81
N VAL A 199 18.90 16.78 -28.72
CA VAL A 199 18.55 15.84 -29.78
C VAL A 199 17.15 15.31 -29.46
N GLU A 200 16.16 15.76 -30.21
CA GLU A 200 14.84 15.12 -30.21
C GLU A 200 14.98 13.75 -30.87
N VAL A 201 14.78 12.69 -30.08
CA VAL A 201 14.72 11.32 -30.59
C VAL A 201 13.25 10.94 -30.60
N GLU A 202 12.63 10.99 -31.78
CA GLU A 202 11.34 10.34 -31.99
C GLU A 202 11.56 8.82 -31.91
N VAL A 203 11.09 8.23 -30.83
CA VAL A 203 10.85 6.79 -30.74
C VAL A 203 9.37 6.61 -31.02
N GLU A 204 9.02 5.81 -32.02
CA GLU A 204 7.63 5.55 -32.42
C GLU A 204 6.75 5.30 -31.19
N GLY A 205 5.83 6.23 -30.91
CA GLY A 205 4.84 6.13 -29.84
C GLY A 205 5.16 6.81 -28.50
N PHE A 206 6.41 7.19 -28.22
CA PHE A 206 6.77 7.93 -27.00
C PHE A 206 7.94 8.89 -27.26
N GLY A 207 7.70 10.20 -27.14
CA GLY A 207 8.76 11.21 -27.29
C GLY A 207 9.79 11.09 -26.17
N VAL A 208 11.04 10.76 -26.52
CA VAL A 208 12.16 10.71 -25.58
C VAL A 208 13.13 11.84 -25.93
N VAL A 209 13.38 12.73 -24.97
CA VAL A 209 14.35 13.83 -25.13
C VAL A 209 15.70 13.36 -24.60
N LYS A 210 16.71 13.26 -25.47
CA LYS A 210 18.08 12.91 -25.07
C LYS A 210 18.90 14.19 -24.91
N LEU A 211 19.45 14.39 -23.72
CA LEU A 211 20.32 15.54 -23.42
C LEU A 211 21.76 15.20 -23.77
N GLN A 212 22.39 15.97 -24.67
CA GLN A 212 23.81 15.89 -24.94
C GLN A 212 24.47 17.24 -24.62
N THR A 213 25.33 17.25 -23.62
CA THR A 213 26.18 18.40 -23.29
C THR A 213 27.43 18.37 -24.16
N GLN A 214 27.64 19.42 -24.97
CA GLN A 214 28.96 19.67 -25.54
C GLN A 214 29.80 20.41 -24.51
N ALA A 215 30.80 19.72 -23.93
CA ALA A 215 31.80 20.38 -23.11
C ALA A 215 32.70 21.24 -24.02
N GLY A 216 32.54 22.55 -23.95
CA GLY A 216 33.48 23.49 -24.56
C GLY A 216 34.86 23.32 -23.93
N ALA A 217 35.87 23.02 -24.75
CA ALA A 217 37.26 22.97 -24.30
C ALA A 217 37.67 24.34 -23.72
N PRO A 218 38.41 24.39 -22.59
CA PRO A 218 38.88 25.64 -22.03
C PRO A 218 39.88 26.30 -22.99
N GLN A 219 39.55 27.49 -23.46
CA GLN A 219 40.51 28.35 -24.15
C GLN A 219 41.48 28.90 -23.10
N HIS A 220 42.69 28.34 -23.06
CA HIS A 220 43.83 28.99 -22.42
C HIS A 220 44.25 30.18 -23.29
N GLN A 221 44.13 31.39 -22.75
CA GLN A 221 44.97 32.54 -23.11
C GLN A 221 45.89 32.85 -21.95
#